data_AF-A0A1G6ZFC7-F1
#
_entry.id   AF-A0A1G6ZFC7-F1
#
_cell.length_a   1.000
_cell.length_b   1.000
_cell.length_c   1.000
_cell.angle_alpha   90.00
_cell.angle_beta   90.00
_cell.angle_gamma   90.00
#
_symmetry.space_group_name_H-M   'P 1'
#
loop_
_entity.id
_entity.type
_entity.pdbx_description
1 polymer ?
#
loop_
_entity_poly.entity_id
_entity_poly.type
_entity_poly.pdbx_seq_one_letter_code
_entity_poly.pdbx_strand_id
1 'polypeptide(L)'
;MESDQLDPHEARRIAERAEAAPYVDYPPTPWWYPPAAGAWAAALVLTMGLAQDHPVAAVGIVALIAVESAFLGWYARYHGAFPSLRRAPAEFRPAFVRYVVGVVSVFVLVGATWWLVGYVAAGGVALVLVTTGLALYERAFAGAAERTRARLA
;
A
#
# COMPACT_ATOMS: atom_id res chain seq x y z
N MET A 1 -4.02 -45.49 -20.05
CA MET A 1 -3.87 -44.14 -19.46
C MET A 1 -3.64 -44.36 -17.98
N GLU A 2 -2.38 -44.49 -17.59
CA GLU A 2 -1.98 -44.38 -16.18
C GLU A 2 -2.39 -42.97 -15.73
N SER A 3 -3.31 -42.90 -14.78
CA SER A 3 -3.53 -41.67 -14.04
C SER A 3 -2.25 -41.41 -13.27
N ASP A 4 -1.46 -40.47 -13.75
CA ASP A 4 -0.31 -39.90 -13.06
C ASP A 4 -0.83 -39.27 -11.75
N GLN A 5 -0.99 -40.10 -10.72
CA GLN A 5 -1.43 -39.67 -9.41
C GLN A 5 -0.26 -38.92 -8.79
N LEU A 6 -0.25 -37.61 -9.03
CA LEU A 6 0.61 -36.66 -8.33
C LEU A 6 0.68 -37.04 -6.85
N ASP A 7 1.89 -37.28 -6.36
CA ASP A 7 2.17 -37.51 -4.95
C ASP A 7 1.44 -36.41 -4.14
N PRO A 8 0.62 -36.74 -3.13
CA PRO A 8 -0.04 -35.76 -2.27
C PRO A 8 0.90 -34.67 -1.74
N HIS A 9 2.18 -34.99 -1.52
CA HIS A 9 3.19 -34.02 -1.13
C HIS A 9 3.57 -33.04 -2.26
N GLU A 10 3.58 -33.50 -3.50
CA GLU A 10 3.86 -32.68 -4.68
C GLU A 10 2.66 -31.81 -5.07
N ALA A 11 1.44 -32.38 -5.02
CA ALA A 11 0.20 -31.63 -5.19
C ALA A 11 0.06 -30.50 -4.17
N ARG A 12 0.42 -30.76 -2.90
CA ARG A 12 0.43 -29.73 -1.84
C ARG A 12 1.48 -28.64 -2.11
N ARG A 13 2.68 -29.01 -2.55
CA ARG A 13 3.77 -28.06 -2.84
C ARG A 13 3.42 -27.14 -4.02
N ILE A 14 2.75 -27.67 -5.04
CA ILE A 14 2.22 -26.91 -6.18
C ILE A 14 1.13 -25.93 -5.71
N ALA A 15 0.21 -26.38 -4.86
CA ALA A 15 -0.82 -25.51 -4.28
C ALA A 15 -0.22 -24.38 -3.42
N GLU A 16 0.77 -24.69 -2.58
CA GLU A 16 1.48 -23.70 -1.75
C GLU A 16 2.24 -22.66 -2.61
N ARG A 17 2.90 -23.09 -3.70
CA ARG A 17 3.51 -22.15 -4.66
C ARG A 17 2.47 -21.29 -5.38
N ALA A 18 1.36 -21.88 -5.81
CA ALA A 18 0.29 -21.16 -6.49
C ALA A 18 -0.39 -20.12 -5.58
N GLU A 19 -0.51 -20.41 -4.27
CA GLU A 19 -1.04 -19.47 -3.28
C GLU A 19 -0.06 -18.34 -2.97
N ALA A 20 1.25 -18.61 -3.00
CA ALA A 20 2.29 -17.60 -2.79
C ALA A 20 2.62 -16.78 -4.05
N ALA A 21 2.33 -17.29 -5.26
CA ALA A 21 2.67 -16.67 -6.53
C ALA A 21 2.22 -15.19 -6.65
N PRO A 22 1.00 -14.80 -6.24
CA PRO A 22 0.61 -13.39 -6.24
C PRO A 22 1.60 -12.55 -5.45
N TYR A 23 1.98 -12.95 -4.23
CA TYR A 23 2.84 -12.15 -3.35
C TYR A 23 4.30 -12.08 -3.77
N VAL A 24 4.74 -13.00 -4.64
CA VAL A 24 6.16 -13.21 -4.97
C VAL A 24 6.50 -12.76 -6.38
N ASP A 25 5.56 -12.90 -7.33
CA ASP A 25 5.73 -12.56 -8.74
C ASP A 25 5.04 -11.24 -9.10
N TYR A 26 5.10 -10.24 -8.21
CA TYR A 26 4.64 -8.88 -8.50
C TYR A 26 5.73 -8.04 -9.19
N PRO A 27 5.37 -7.19 -10.18
CA PRO A 27 6.28 -6.20 -10.71
C PRO A 27 6.74 -5.25 -9.58
N PRO A 28 8.02 -4.81 -9.62
CA PRO A 28 8.56 -3.91 -8.62
C PRO A 28 7.79 -2.59 -8.62
N THR A 29 7.49 -2.07 -7.43
CA THR A 29 6.80 -0.79 -7.31
C THR A 29 7.67 0.33 -7.89
N PRO A 30 7.12 1.23 -8.73
CA PRO A 30 7.90 2.30 -9.32
C PRO A 30 8.47 3.24 -8.26
N TRP A 31 9.73 3.67 -8.42
CA TRP A 31 10.45 4.53 -7.46
C TRP A 31 9.74 5.88 -7.18
N TRP A 32 8.93 6.36 -8.12
CA TRP A 32 8.18 7.61 -7.99
C TRP A 32 6.92 7.47 -7.13
N TYR A 33 6.46 6.25 -6.86
CA TYR A 33 5.20 6.03 -6.16
C TYR A 33 5.21 6.56 -4.72
N PRO A 34 6.21 6.27 -3.87
CA PRO A 34 6.25 6.83 -2.51
C PRO A 34 6.19 8.36 -2.47
N PRO A 35 7.03 9.13 -3.21
CA PRO A 35 6.93 10.59 -3.19
C PRO A 35 5.64 11.13 -3.82
N ALA A 36 5.09 10.46 -4.84
CA ALA A 36 3.80 10.84 -5.42
C ALA A 36 2.64 10.67 -4.44
N ALA A 37 2.60 9.54 -3.72
CA ALA A 37 1.59 9.27 -2.69
C ALA A 37 1.69 10.29 -1.53
N GLY A 38 2.91 10.64 -1.11
CA GLY A 38 3.12 11.69 -0.13
C GLY A 38 2.65 13.05 -0.61
N ALA A 39 2.96 13.42 -1.87
CA ALA A 39 2.50 14.67 -2.46
C ALA A 39 0.97 14.74 -2.55
N TRP A 40 0.32 13.63 -2.93
CA TRP A 40 -1.14 13.52 -2.95
C TRP A 40 -1.74 13.69 -1.54
N ALA A 41 -1.17 13.01 -0.53
CA ALA A 41 -1.64 13.13 0.85
C ALA A 41 -1.49 14.56 1.40
N ALA A 42 -0.37 15.22 1.11
CA ALA A 42 -0.15 16.61 1.48
C ALA A 42 -1.14 17.54 0.78
N ALA A 43 -1.37 17.35 -0.52
CA ALA A 43 -2.35 18.12 -1.28
C ALA A 43 -3.75 17.95 -0.70
N LEU A 44 -4.14 16.73 -0.30
CA LEU A 44 -5.43 16.48 0.33
C LEU A 44 -5.58 17.25 1.65
N VAL A 45 -4.59 17.16 2.54
CA VAL A 45 -4.59 17.88 3.83
C VAL A 45 -4.70 19.40 3.62
N LEU A 46 -3.87 19.95 2.72
CA LEU A 46 -3.89 21.39 2.40
C LEU A 46 -5.23 21.83 1.81
N THR A 47 -5.80 21.04 0.90
CA THR A 47 -7.09 21.33 0.27
C THR A 47 -8.24 21.27 1.27
N MET A 48 -8.21 20.29 2.18
CA MET A 48 -9.20 20.22 3.27
C MET A 48 -9.12 21.42 4.20
N GLY A 49 -7.92 21.92 4.49
CA GLY A 49 -7.72 23.14 5.28
C GLY A 49 -8.30 24.36 4.58
N LEU A 50 -7.94 24.55 3.30
CA LEU A 50 -8.47 25.63 2.46
C LEU A 50 -10.00 25.60 2.33
N ALA A 51 -10.60 24.41 2.30
CA ALA A 51 -12.04 24.25 2.20
C ALA A 51 -12.81 24.75 3.44
N GLN A 52 -12.14 24.94 4.58
CA GLN A 52 -12.74 25.55 5.77
C GLN A 52 -13.08 27.02 5.54
N ASP A 53 -12.24 27.74 4.80
CA ASP A 53 -12.40 29.18 4.53
C ASP A 53 -12.99 29.46 3.14
N HIS A 54 -12.73 28.57 2.17
CA HIS A 54 -13.12 28.74 0.77
C HIS A 54 -13.85 27.49 0.27
N PRO A 55 -15.19 27.47 0.28
CA PRO A 55 -15.96 26.26 -0.09
C PRO A 55 -15.72 25.80 -1.53
N VAL A 56 -15.29 26.69 -2.43
CA VAL A 56 -14.87 26.33 -3.79
C VAL A 56 -13.68 25.36 -3.80
N ALA A 57 -12.84 25.36 -2.75
CA ALA A 57 -11.74 24.41 -2.61
C ALA A 57 -12.22 22.95 -2.46
N ALA A 58 -13.50 22.70 -2.14
CA ALA A 58 -14.09 21.37 -2.17
C ALA A 58 -14.01 20.71 -3.56
N VAL A 59 -13.99 21.50 -4.64
CA VAL A 59 -13.74 21.01 -6.00
C VAL A 59 -12.36 20.35 -6.10
N GLY A 60 -11.36 20.88 -5.38
CA GLY A 60 -10.03 20.29 -5.30
C GLY A 60 -10.04 18.91 -4.63
N ILE A 61 -10.87 18.72 -3.61
CA ILE A 61 -11.04 17.41 -2.94
C ILE A 61 -11.63 16.40 -3.94
N VAL A 62 -12.66 16.79 -4.68
CA VAL A 62 -13.26 15.95 -5.73
C VAL A 62 -12.22 15.58 -6.80
N ALA A 63 -11.40 16.55 -7.23
CA ALA A 63 -10.33 16.30 -8.19
C ALA A 63 -9.28 15.30 -7.65
N LEU A 64 -8.88 15.43 -6.38
CA LEU A 64 -7.93 14.51 -5.75
C LEU A 64 -8.50 13.09 -5.60
N ILE A 65 -9.79 12.96 -5.29
CA ILE A 65 -10.49 11.65 -5.28
C ILE A 65 -10.51 11.04 -6.67
N ALA A 66 -10.75 11.84 -7.72
CA ALA A 66 -10.71 11.37 -9.10
C ALA A 66 -9.32 10.90 -9.50
N VAL A 67 -8.26 11.62 -9.11
CA VAL A 67 -6.86 11.22 -9.32
C VAL A 67 -6.55 9.89 -8.62
N GLU A 68 -6.93 9.74 -7.35
CA GLU A 68 -6.73 8.49 -6.60
C GLU A 68 -7.50 7.32 -7.25
N SER A 69 -8.73 7.55 -7.68
CA SER A 69 -9.55 6.53 -8.34
C SER A 69 -8.93 6.10 -9.68
N ALA A 70 -8.43 7.06 -10.46
CA ALA A 70 -7.71 6.78 -11.70
C ALA A 70 -6.41 6.01 -11.43
N PHE A 71 -5.67 6.38 -10.39
CA PHE A 71 -4.48 5.69 -9.94
C PHE A 71 -4.79 4.24 -9.55
N LEU A 72 -5.81 4.00 -8.71
CA LEU A 72 -6.24 2.66 -8.33
C LEU A 72 -6.65 1.82 -9.55
N GLY A 73 -7.34 2.42 -10.52
CA GLY A 73 -7.73 1.75 -11.76
C GLY A 73 -6.54 1.40 -12.67
N TRP A 74 -5.52 2.25 -12.71
CA TRP A 74 -4.25 1.94 -13.38
C TRP A 74 -3.45 0.88 -12.62
N TYR A 75 -3.35 1.01 -11.30
CA TYR A 75 -2.60 0.13 -10.41
C TYR A 75 -3.16 -1.30 -10.44
N ALA A 76 -4.50 -1.43 -10.45
CA ALA A 76 -5.19 -2.71 -10.61
C ALA A 76 -4.82 -3.40 -11.93
N ARG A 77 -4.75 -2.63 -13.03
CA ARG A 77 -4.33 -3.16 -14.34
C ARG A 77 -2.85 -3.50 -14.38
N TYR A 78 -2.01 -2.71 -13.73
CA TYR A 78 -0.57 -2.94 -13.66
C TYR A 78 -0.21 -4.19 -12.84
N HIS A 79 -0.95 -4.47 -11.77
CA HIS A 79 -0.71 -5.64 -10.90
C HIS A 79 -1.53 -6.89 -11.29
N GLY A 80 -2.53 -6.77 -12.17
CA GLY A 80 -3.31 -7.88 -12.71
C GLY A 80 -4.31 -8.55 -11.75
N ALA A 81 -3.92 -8.77 -10.50
CA ALA A 81 -4.80 -9.23 -9.41
C ALA A 81 -4.34 -8.59 -8.09
N PHE A 82 -5.27 -8.10 -7.28
CA PHE A 82 -4.92 -7.61 -5.94
C PHE A 82 -4.62 -8.79 -5.01
N PRO A 83 -3.58 -8.70 -4.16
CA PRO A 83 -3.31 -9.72 -3.17
C PRO A 83 -4.49 -9.77 -2.20
N SER A 84 -5.18 -10.91 -2.13
CA SER A 84 -6.36 -11.03 -1.28
C SER A 84 -5.94 -11.19 0.19
N LEU A 85 -6.25 -10.19 1.03
CA LEU A 85 -5.89 -10.21 2.46
C LEU A 85 -6.43 -11.42 3.23
N ARG A 86 -7.55 -12.01 2.78
CA ARG A 86 -8.14 -13.21 3.39
C ARG A 86 -7.35 -14.51 3.11
N ARG A 87 -6.54 -14.55 2.05
CA ARG A 87 -5.71 -15.71 1.67
C ARG A 87 -4.22 -15.38 1.75
N ALA A 88 -3.85 -14.42 2.59
CA ALA A 88 -2.44 -14.08 2.80
C ALA A 88 -1.78 -15.15 3.69
N PRO A 89 -0.61 -15.71 3.29
CA PRO A 89 0.16 -16.63 4.13
C PRO A 89 0.45 -16.03 5.50
N ALA A 90 0.51 -16.86 6.55
CA ALA A 90 0.63 -16.41 7.94
C ALA A 90 1.87 -15.53 8.19
N GLU A 91 2.91 -15.67 7.36
CA GLU A 91 4.16 -14.92 7.35
C GLU A 91 3.96 -13.43 7.03
N PHE A 92 2.88 -13.08 6.31
CA PHE A 92 2.54 -11.70 5.98
C PHE A 92 1.72 -11.00 7.06
N ARG A 93 1.12 -11.74 8.02
CA ARG A 93 0.35 -11.14 9.14
C ARG A 93 1.12 -10.09 9.94
N PRO A 94 2.36 -10.31 10.41
CA PRO A 94 3.09 -9.29 11.14
C PRO A 94 3.44 -8.06 10.28
N ALA A 95 3.69 -8.24 8.99
CA ALA A 95 3.88 -7.12 8.07
C ALA A 95 2.60 -6.29 7.92
N PHE A 96 1.44 -6.96 7.83
CA PHE A 96 0.14 -6.32 7.78
C PHE A 96 -0.22 -5.56 9.06
N VAL A 97 0.00 -6.16 10.24
CA VAL A 97 -0.22 -5.48 11.52
C VAL A 97 0.66 -4.23 11.63
N ARG A 98 1.94 -4.33 11.25
CA ARG A 98 2.84 -3.17 11.21
C ARG A 98 2.36 -2.10 10.23
N TYR A 99 1.83 -2.50 9.08
CA TYR A 99 1.24 -1.58 8.11
C TYR A 99 0.03 -0.86 8.70
N VAL A 100 -0.93 -1.58 9.29
CA VAL A 100 -2.11 -0.98 9.93
C VAL A 100 -1.72 -0.04 11.06
N VAL A 101 -0.81 -0.45 11.93
CA VAL A 101 -0.28 0.41 13.01
C VAL A 101 0.41 1.65 12.43
N GLY A 102 1.16 1.49 11.35
CA GLY A 102 1.79 2.61 10.62
C GLY A 102 0.74 3.59 10.10
N VAL A 103 -0.27 3.11 9.37
CA VAL A 103 -1.37 3.93 8.84
C VAL A 103 -2.09 4.69 9.95
N VAL A 104 -2.48 4.00 11.04
CA VAL A 104 -3.12 4.64 12.20
C VAL A 104 -2.21 5.70 12.81
N SER A 105 -0.92 5.42 12.94
CA SER A 105 0.06 6.38 13.48
C SER A 105 0.17 7.63 12.60
N VAL A 106 0.15 7.49 11.27
CA VAL A 106 0.13 8.62 10.34
C VAL A 106 -1.10 9.48 10.54
N PHE A 107 -2.30 8.88 10.62
CA PHE A 107 -3.53 9.64 10.87
C PHE A 107 -3.50 10.39 12.20
N VAL A 108 -3.03 9.74 13.27
CA VAL A 108 -2.91 10.37 14.59
C VAL A 108 -1.92 11.54 14.56
N LEU A 109 -0.74 11.36 13.98
CA LEU A 109 0.29 12.39 13.92
C LEU A 109 -0.15 13.58 13.06
N VAL A 110 -0.69 13.34 11.86
CA VAL A 110 -1.18 14.40 10.97
C VAL A 110 -2.34 15.15 11.61
N GLY A 111 -3.30 14.45 12.22
CA GLY A 111 -4.43 15.06 12.94
C GLY A 111 -3.98 15.88 14.14
N ALA A 112 -3.03 15.37 14.93
CA ALA A 112 -2.45 16.10 16.06
C ALA A 112 -1.68 17.34 15.59
N THR A 113 -0.86 17.24 14.53
CA THR A 113 -0.16 18.39 13.95
C THR A 113 -1.14 19.43 13.44
N TRP A 114 -2.23 19.01 12.78
CA TRP A 114 -3.27 19.93 12.34
C TRP A 114 -3.85 20.70 13.53
N TRP A 115 -4.27 19.97 14.56
CA TRP A 115 -4.93 20.55 15.72
C TRP A 115 -4.02 21.54 16.49
N LEU A 116 -2.72 21.24 16.58
CA LEU A 116 -1.79 22.02 17.40
C LEU A 116 -1.08 23.15 16.63
N VAL A 117 -0.82 22.96 15.33
CA VAL A 117 0.06 23.84 14.53
C VAL A 117 -0.64 24.38 13.28
N GLY A 118 -1.70 23.71 12.82
CA GLY A 118 -2.47 24.10 11.64
C GLY A 118 -2.23 23.21 10.42
N TYR A 119 -3.12 23.36 9.42
CA TYR A 119 -3.19 22.47 8.27
C TYR A 119 -1.96 22.52 7.35
N VAL A 120 -1.25 23.66 7.29
CA VAL A 120 -0.02 23.79 6.49
C VAL A 120 1.09 22.89 7.03
N ALA A 121 1.34 22.93 8.34
CA ALA A 121 2.30 22.06 8.99
C ALA A 121 1.88 20.58 8.89
N ALA A 122 0.58 20.30 9.05
CA ALA A 122 0.03 18.96 8.89
C ALA A 122 0.24 18.40 7.47
N GLY A 123 0.11 19.23 6.44
CA GLY A 123 0.40 18.85 5.05
C GLY A 123 1.87 18.46 4.85
N GLY A 124 2.81 19.22 5.44
CA GLY A 124 4.23 18.88 5.45
C GLY A 124 4.53 17.57 6.18
N VAL A 125 3.90 17.34 7.34
CA VAL A 125 4.03 16.08 8.08
C VAL A 125 3.46 14.91 7.28
N ALA A 126 2.30 15.07 6.64
CA ALA A 126 1.70 14.05 5.78
C ALA A 126 2.62 13.69 4.61
N LEU A 127 3.22 14.68 3.94
CA LEU A 127 4.19 14.47 2.86
C LEU A 127 5.32 13.54 3.32
N VAL A 128 5.97 13.88 4.43
CA VAL A 128 7.14 13.16 4.93
C VAL A 128 6.75 11.77 5.41
N LEU A 129 5.72 11.65 6.24
CA LEU A 129 5.31 10.39 6.85
C LEU A 129 4.81 9.39 5.81
N VAL A 130 4.00 9.81 4.85
CA VAL A 130 3.49 8.92 3.79
C VAL A 130 4.63 8.50 2.87
N THR A 131 5.48 9.43 2.41
CA THR A 131 6.61 9.11 1.53
C THR A 131 7.58 8.13 2.19
N THR A 132 8.00 8.43 3.42
CA THR A 132 8.96 7.58 4.14
C THR A 132 8.33 6.26 4.58
N GLY A 133 7.07 6.28 5.03
CA GLY A 133 6.31 5.10 5.42
C GLY A 133 6.16 4.10 4.27
N LEU A 134 5.76 4.56 3.07
CA LEU A 134 5.66 3.72 1.88
C LEU A 134 7.03 3.18 1.47
N ALA A 135 8.06 4.02 1.41
CA ALA A 135 9.40 3.59 1.03
C ALA A 135 9.96 2.52 1.98
N LEU A 136 9.70 2.63 3.28
CA LEU A 136 10.09 1.61 4.27
C LEU A 136 9.25 0.34 4.15
N TYR A 137 7.95 0.48 3.92
CA TYR A 137 7.04 -0.65 3.72
C TYR A 137 7.43 -1.47 2.48
N GLU A 138 7.71 -0.82 1.35
CA GLU A 138 8.15 -1.49 0.12
C GLU A 138 9.46 -2.25 0.32
N ARG A 139 10.45 -1.66 1.01
CA ARG A 139 11.70 -2.34 1.34
C ARG A 139 11.48 -3.57 2.23
N ALA A 140 10.60 -3.45 3.22
CA ALA A 140 10.26 -4.57 4.10
C ALA A 140 9.51 -5.69 3.35
N PHE A 141 8.64 -5.32 2.40
CA PHE A 141 7.90 -6.25 1.57
C PHE A 141 8.81 -6.97 0.57
N ALA A 142 9.72 -6.26 -0.10
CA ALA A 142 10.72 -6.85 -0.99
C ALA A 142 11.57 -7.91 -0.27
N GLY A 143 12.04 -7.61 0.95
CA GLY A 143 12.78 -8.58 1.75
C GLY A 143 11.95 -9.79 2.21
N ALA A 144 10.63 -9.63 2.40
CA ALA A 144 9.73 -10.74 2.71
C ALA A 144 9.46 -11.62 1.48
N ALA A 145 9.32 -11.02 0.30
CA ALA A 145 9.19 -11.73 -0.97
C ALA A 145 10.44 -12.58 -1.28
N GLU A 146 11.64 -12.03 -1.07
CA GLU A 146 12.90 -12.77 -1.23
C GLU A 146 13.02 -13.98 -0.30
N ARG A 147 12.68 -13.82 0.99
CA ARG A 147 12.66 -14.94 1.94
C ARG A 147 11.66 -16.03 1.54
N THR A 148 10.53 -15.64 0.97
CA THR A 148 9.51 -16.58 0.49
C THR A 148 9.99 -17.31 -0.77
N ARG A 149 10.63 -16.62 -1.71
CA ARG A 149 11.31 -17.26 -2.87
C ARG A 149 12.35 -18.28 -2.42
N ALA A 150 13.21 -17.90 -1.49
CA ALA A 150 14.28 -18.77 -1.00
C ALA A 150 13.76 -20.04 -0.30
N ARG A 151 12.57 -19.99 0.32
CA ARG A 151 11.93 -21.17 0.92
C ARG A 151 11.26 -22.07 -0.11
N LEU A 152 10.72 -21.50 -1.19
CA LEU A 152 9.92 -22.21 -2.19
C LEU A 152 10.75 -22.73 -3.38
N ALA A 153 12.01 -22.29 -3.52
CA ALA A 153 13.01 -22.84 -4.43
C ALA A 153 13.44 -24.23 -3.97
#